data_AF-A0A9E5CP71-F1
#
_entry.id   AF-A0A9E5CP71-F1
#
_cell.length_a   1.000
_cell.length_b   1.000
_cell.length_c   1.000
_cell.angle_alpha   90.00
_cell.angle_beta   90.00
_cell.angle_gamma   90.00
#
_symmetry.space_group_name_H-M   'P 1'
#
loop_
_entity.id
_entity.type
_entity.pdbx_description
1 polymer ?
#
loop_
_entity_poly.entity_id
_entity_poly.type
_entity_poly.pdbx_seq_one_letter_code
_entity_poly.pdbx_strand_id
1 'polypeptide(L)' 'MTDEPFDNYLDLVDAARILGIHPQSLRRLIKQKKVPAVLFAGKYLIERHALQQFKSNYDPRPGR' A
#
# COMPACT_ATOMS: atom_id res chain seq x y z
N MET A 1 6.63 18.32 18.32
CA MET A 1 6.69 17.05 17.56
C MET A 1 6.55 17.43 16.11
N THR A 2 7.63 17.34 15.34
CA THR A 2 7.61 17.62 13.90
C THR A 2 6.94 16.44 13.22
N ASP A 3 5.70 16.61 12.77
CA ASP A 3 5.06 15.67 11.84
C ASP A 3 5.86 15.78 10.54
N GLU A 4 6.78 14.85 10.29
CA GLU A 4 7.51 14.88 9.02
C GLU A 4 6.49 14.57 7.93
N PRO A 5 6.44 15.33 6.82
CA PRO A 5 5.40 15.19 5.80
C PRO A 5 5.32 13.79 5.17
N PHE A 6 6.33 12.94 5.41
CA PHE A 6 6.44 11.59 4.89
C PHE A 6 6.14 10.49 5.92
N ASP A 7 5.94 10.80 7.19
CA ASP A 7 5.62 9.80 8.24
C ASP A 7 4.31 9.06 7.95
N ASN A 8 3.42 9.72 7.22
CA ASN A 8 2.13 9.18 6.80
C ASN A 8 2.20 8.31 5.53
N TYR A 9 3.37 8.17 4.91
CA TYR A 9 3.57 7.38 3.71
C TYR A 9 4.39 6.12 3.98
N LEU A 10 3.99 5.05 3.32
CA LEU A 10 4.65 3.76 3.33
C LEU A 10 5.15 3.44 1.93
N ASP A 11 6.32 2.83 1.84
CA ASP A 11 6.78 2.28 0.58
C ASP A 11 6.03 0.98 0.23
N LEU A 12 6.26 0.48 -0.98
CA LEU A 12 5.64 -0.75 -1.47
C LEU A 12 5.90 -1.97 -0.56
N VAL A 13 7.10 -2.09 -0.02
CA VAL A 13 7.53 -3.28 0.74
C VAL A 13 6.89 -3.26 2.12
N ASP A 14 6.92 -2.12 2.80
CA ASP A 14 6.34 -1.97 4.13
C ASP A 14 4.82 -2.05 4.10
N ALA A 15 4.19 -1.45 3.10
CA ALA A 15 2.76 -1.60 2.89
C ALA A 15 2.36 -3.07 2.63
N ALA A 16 3.14 -3.80 1.84
CA ALA A 16 2.89 -5.21 1.56
C ALA A 16 3.01 -6.09 2.82
N ARG A 17 3.99 -5.81 3.68
CA ARG A 17 4.13 -6.46 5.00
C ARG A 17 2.91 -6.21 5.88
N ILE A 18 2.39 -4.99 5.93
CA ILE A 18 1.20 -4.63 6.72
C ILE A 18 -0.06 -5.37 6.24
N LEU A 19 -0.19 -5.56 4.92
CA LEU A 19 -1.29 -6.31 4.30
C LEU A 19 -1.10 -7.83 4.37
N GLY A 20 0.09 -8.33 4.73
CA GLY A 20 0.40 -9.75 4.74
C GLY A 20 0.42 -10.38 3.33
N ILE A 21 0.77 -9.60 2.30
CA ILE A 21 0.85 -10.07 0.90
C ILE A 21 2.23 -9.82 0.31
N HIS A 22 2.55 -10.52 -0.78
CA HIS A 22 3.81 -10.30 -1.49
C HIS A 22 3.85 -8.90 -2.16
N PRO A 23 5.00 -8.18 -2.17
CA PRO A 23 5.10 -6.85 -2.79
C PRO A 23 4.69 -6.81 -4.26
N GLN A 24 4.97 -7.88 -5.03
CA GLN A 24 4.52 -7.99 -6.42
C GLN A 24 2.99 -8.04 -6.54
N SER A 25 2.30 -8.64 -5.56
CA SER A 25 0.83 -8.65 -5.50
C SER A 25 0.29 -7.26 -5.20
N LEU A 26 0.89 -6.54 -4.25
CA LEU A 26 0.52 -5.16 -3.96
C LEU A 26 0.77 -4.24 -5.18
N ARG A 27 1.92 -4.40 -5.86
CA ARG A 27 2.21 -3.69 -7.11
C ARG A 27 1.15 -3.95 -8.17
N ARG A 28 0.66 -5.19 -8.28
CA ARG A 28 -0.44 -5.54 -9.19
C ARG A 28 -1.74 -4.82 -8.79
N LEU A 29 -2.07 -4.77 -7.51
CA LEU A 29 -3.26 -4.05 -7.01
C LEU A 29 -3.19 -2.55 -7.31
N ILE A 30 -2.04 -1.92 -7.13
CA ILE A 30 -1.79 -0.52 -7.49
C ILE A 30 -2.00 -0.31 -9.01
N LYS A 31 -1.41 -1.19 -9.84
CA LYS A 31 -1.60 -1.13 -11.30
C LYS A 31 -3.05 -1.31 -11.73
N GLN A 32 -3.82 -2.11 -10.99
CA GLN A 32 -5.26 -2.29 -11.18
C GLN A 32 -6.10 -1.14 -10.61
N LYS A 33 -5.47 -0.08 -10.08
CA LYS A 33 -6.12 1.06 -9.43
C LYS A 33 -6.98 0.67 -8.21
N LYS A 34 -6.71 -0.48 -7.59
CA LYS A 34 -7.42 -0.96 -6.38
C LYS A 34 -6.85 -0.37 -5.09
N VAL A 35 -5.56 -0.04 -5.09
CA VAL A 35 -4.87 0.60 -3.98
C VAL A 35 -4.33 1.94 -4.48
N PRO A 36 -4.73 3.08 -3.87
CA PRO A 36 -4.18 4.38 -4.24
C PRO A 36 -2.71 4.47 -3.82
N ALA A 37 -1.85 4.88 -4.76
CA ALA A 37 -0.44 5.10 -4.52
C ALA A 37 0.10 6.19 -5.44
N VAL A 38 1.11 6.93 -4.98
CA VAL A 38 1.83 7.95 -5.74
C VAL A 38 3.18 7.40 -6.17
N LEU A 39 3.56 7.59 -7.44
CA LEU A 39 4.91 7.27 -7.91
C LEU A 39 5.83 8.46 -7.64
N PHE A 40 6.80 8.28 -6.75
CA PHE A 40 7.77 9.31 -6.38
C PHE A 40 9.18 8.73 -6.44
N ALA A 41 10.07 9.36 -7.23
CA ALA A 41 11.45 8.92 -7.42
C ALA A 41 11.60 7.41 -7.75
N GLY A 42 10.68 6.87 -8.58
CA GLY A 42 10.69 5.45 -8.97
C GLY A 42 10.15 4.46 -7.92
N LYS A 43 9.69 4.95 -6.77
CA LYS A 43 9.06 4.15 -5.70
C LYS A 43 7.57 4.47 -5.60
N TYR A 44 6.78 3.48 -5.20
CA TYR A 44 5.40 3.72 -4.80
C TYR A 44 5.35 4.17 -3.35
N LEU A 45 4.70 5.29 -3.11
CA LEU A 45 4.33 5.78 -1.80
C LEU A 45 2.83 5.60 -1.62
N ILE A 46 2.45 4.97 -0.52
CA ILE A 46 1.08 4.63 -0.19
C ILE A 46 0.76 5.31 1.13
N GLU A 47 -0.30 6.11 1.13
CA GLU A 47 -0.75 6.77 2.36
C GLU A 47 -1.24 5.72 3.36
N ARG A 48 -0.76 5.83 4.61
CA ARG A 48 -1.03 4.87 5.68
C ARG A 48 -2.52 4.74 5.96
N HIS A 49 -3.27 5.85 5.97
CA HIS A 49 -4.71 5.84 6.19
C HIS A 49 -5.45 5.09 5.07
N ALA A 50 -5.13 5.37 3.80
CA ALA A 50 -5.72 4.67 2.66
C ALA A 50 -5.40 3.16 2.67
N LEU A 51 -4.18 2.78 3.06
CA LEU A 51 -3.80 1.37 3.22
C LEU A 51 -4.64 0.67 4.29
N GLN A 52 -4.89 1.32 5.44
CA GLN A 52 -5.71 0.75 6.50
C GLN A 52 -7.18 0.59 6.06
N GLN A 53 -7.74 1.58 5.38
CA GLN A 53 -9.09 1.48 4.82
C GLN A 53 -9.21 0.34 3.81
N PHE A 54 -8.20 0.16 2.96
CA PHE A 54 -8.15 -0.97 2.03
C PHE A 54 -8.06 -2.29 2.79
N LYS A 55 -7.17 -2.40 3.79
CA LYS A 55 -6.96 -3.61 4.60
C LYS A 55 -8.27 -4.10 5.25
N SER A 56 -9.07 -3.20 5.78
CA SER A 56 -10.35 -3.56 6.43
C SER A 56 -11.35 -4.23 5.50
N ASN A 57 -11.25 -3.98 4.19
CA ASN A 57 -12.20 -4.49 3.18
C ASN A 57 -11.57 -5.54 2.24
N TYR A 58 -10.29 -5.84 2.40
CA TYR A 58 -9.55 -6.69 1.47
C TYR A 58 -9.45 -8.14 1.99
N ASP A 59 -10.02 -9.09 1.23
CA ASP A 59 -9.75 -10.52 1.42
C ASP A 59 -8.57 -10.93 0.51
N PRO A 60 -7.41 -11.32 1.08
CA PRO A 60 -6.23 -11.73 0.31
C PRO A 60 -6.33 -13.15 -0.27
N ARG A 61 -7.39 -13.91 0.02
CA ARG A 61 -7.52 -15.29 -0.46
C ARG A 61 -7.61 -15.33 -2.00
N PRO A 62 -6.67 -16.01 -2.70
CA PRO A 62 -6.83 -16.26 -4.12
C PRO A 62 -8.12 -17.08 -4.34
N GLY A 63 -8.94 -16.68 -5.30
CA GLY A 63 -10.26 -17.28 -5.54
C GLY A 63 -10.20 -18.81 -5.61
N ARG A 64 -11.18 -19.47 -4.99
CA ARG A 64 -11.39 -20.92 -5.03
C ARG A 64 -11.97 -21.35 -6.37
#